data_AF-A0A951ZEE4-F1
#
_entry.id   AF-A0A951ZEE4-F1
#
_cell.length_a   1.000
_cell.length_b   1.000
_cell.length_c   1.000
_cell.angle_alpha   90.00
_cell.angle_beta   90.00
_cell.angle_gamma   90.00
#
_symmetry.space_group_name_H-M   'P 1'
#
loop_
_entity.id
_entity.type
_entity.pdbx_description
1 polymer ?
#
loop_
_entity_poly.entity_id
_entity_poly.type
_entity_poly.pdbx_seq_one_letter_code
_entity_poly.pdbx_strand_id
1 'polypeptide(L)'
;MNVAPVSPSQRTLLDALKRRGRASVPQLAADLKLNIETIRDHLKTLGSRALVRRDGVVRSGPGRPEVVYTLTGAAEALFPRREGEILRALGGYLLKRGHERMLRDFFEQYVDERRNAALARVAHLEGTARVKEVARIFSELGFMPVVESAGDTTRLRLCHCPLRDLVHATKIPCGAEMAFLSELLGDRPARVHYLPDGDMSCTYEAAGAGGC
;
A
#
# COMPACT_ATOMS: atom_id res chain seq x y z
N MET A 1 -1.38 -1.13 6.96
CA MET A 1 -0.86 -1.94 8.07
C MET A 1 0.29 -1.18 8.72
N ASN A 2 0.10 -0.67 9.94
CA ASN A 2 1.14 0.07 10.66
C ASN A 2 2.02 -0.93 11.41
N VAL A 3 3.13 -1.36 10.80
CA VAL A 3 4.08 -2.25 11.47
C VAL A 3 4.83 -1.40 12.48
N ALA A 4 4.55 -1.58 13.77
CA ALA A 4 5.32 -0.97 14.85
C ALA A 4 6.83 -1.20 14.60
N PRO A 5 7.69 -0.20 14.89
CA PRO A 5 9.10 -0.28 14.54
C PRO A 5 9.72 -1.59 15.04
N VAL A 6 10.45 -2.24 14.14
CA VAL A 6 11.19 -3.47 14.41
C VAL A 6 12.50 -3.05 15.08
N SER A 7 12.83 -3.63 16.24
CA SER A 7 14.10 -3.32 16.90
C SER A 7 15.29 -3.81 16.07
N PRO A 8 16.52 -3.27 16.28
CA PRO A 8 17.70 -3.76 15.57
C PRO A 8 17.91 -5.28 15.69
N SER A 9 17.73 -5.85 16.88
CA SER A 9 17.86 -7.30 17.10
C SER A 9 16.78 -8.11 16.39
N GLN A 10 15.53 -7.62 16.39
CA GLN A 10 14.45 -8.24 15.62
C GLN A 10 14.72 -8.15 14.12
N ARG A 11 15.34 -7.05 13.65
CA ARG A 11 15.70 -6.89 12.25
C ARG A 11 16.74 -7.91 11.82
N THR A 12 17.81 -8.09 12.62
CA THR A 12 18.83 -9.11 12.33
C THR A 12 18.23 -10.52 12.29
N LEU A 13 17.24 -10.81 13.14
CA LEU A 13 16.51 -12.08 13.10
C LEU A 13 15.70 -12.26 11.81
N LEU A 14 14.95 -11.24 11.39
CA LEU A 14 14.20 -11.28 10.13
C LEU A 14 15.16 -11.46 8.92
N ASP A 15 16.30 -10.79 8.93
CA ASP A 15 17.33 -10.91 7.88
C ASP A 15 17.94 -12.33 7.86
N ALA A 16 18.20 -12.94 9.02
CA ALA A 16 18.67 -14.33 9.10
C ALA A 16 17.62 -15.32 8.58
N LEU A 17 16.35 -15.16 8.96
CA LEU A 17 15.25 -15.95 8.41
C LEU A 17 15.10 -15.77 6.91
N LYS A 18 15.28 -14.55 6.39
CA LYS A 18 15.22 -14.27 4.95
C LYS A 18 16.29 -15.03 4.17
N ARG A 19 17.53 -15.04 4.70
CA ARG A 19 18.67 -15.73 4.07
C ARG A 19 18.54 -17.25 4.11
N ARG A 20 17.97 -17.80 5.19
CA ARG A 20 17.78 -19.25 5.35
C ARG A 20 16.50 -19.80 4.72
N GLY A 21 15.49 -18.95 4.52
CA GLY A 21 14.12 -19.35 4.18
C GLY A 21 13.33 -19.84 5.40
N ARG A 22 13.86 -20.80 6.16
CA ARG A 22 13.30 -21.25 7.43
C ARG A 22 14.39 -21.65 8.43
N ALA A 23 14.15 -21.47 9.72
CA ALA A 23 15.13 -21.81 10.75
C ALA A 23 14.46 -22.20 12.09
N SER A 24 15.12 -23.07 12.85
CA SER A 24 14.75 -23.36 14.24
C SER A 24 15.35 -22.35 15.22
N VAL A 25 14.85 -22.35 16.46
CA VAL A 25 15.37 -21.46 17.52
C VAL A 25 16.87 -21.68 17.78
N PRO A 26 17.38 -22.92 17.92
CA PRO A 26 18.82 -23.13 18.10
C PRO A 26 19.67 -22.65 16.92
N GLN A 27 19.18 -22.82 15.68
CA GLN A 27 19.88 -22.32 14.49
C GLN A 27 19.99 -20.79 14.49
N LEU A 28 18.90 -20.09 14.82
CA LEU A 28 18.90 -18.63 14.92
C LEU A 28 19.77 -18.14 16.09
N ALA A 29 19.77 -18.85 17.21
CA ALA A 29 20.59 -18.52 18.37
C ALA A 29 22.09 -18.61 18.03
N ALA A 30 22.49 -19.68 17.33
CA ALA A 30 23.87 -19.89 16.88
C ALA A 30 24.31 -18.82 15.86
N ASP A 31 23.50 -18.57 14.83
CA ASP A 31 23.82 -17.60 13.77
C ASP A 31 24.00 -16.17 14.31
N LEU A 32 23.10 -15.78 15.23
CA LEU A 32 23.04 -14.42 15.75
C LEU A 32 23.86 -14.22 17.01
N LYS A 33 24.47 -15.29 17.55
CA LYS A 33 25.17 -15.31 18.85
C LYS A 33 24.31 -14.73 19.98
N LEU A 34 23.02 -15.07 19.97
CA LEU A 34 22.05 -14.66 20.98
C LEU A 34 21.62 -15.88 21.81
N ASN A 35 21.20 -15.64 23.05
CA ASN A 35 20.64 -16.71 23.85
C ASN A 35 19.27 -17.17 23.31
N ILE A 36 18.92 -18.42 23.60
CA ILE A 36 17.70 -19.08 23.11
C ILE A 36 16.43 -18.31 23.55
N GLU A 37 16.39 -17.80 24.77
CA GLU A 37 15.19 -17.11 25.29
C GLU A 37 14.95 -15.77 24.57
N THR A 38 16.01 -15.03 24.27
CA THR A 38 15.95 -13.79 23.48
C THR A 38 15.40 -14.06 22.07
N ILE A 39 15.84 -15.15 21.43
CA ILE A 39 15.29 -15.56 20.14
C ILE A 39 13.79 -15.92 20.26
N ARG A 40 13.40 -16.67 21.29
CA ARG A 40 11.98 -17.03 21.52
C ARG A 40 11.11 -15.81 21.76
N ASP A 41 11.58 -14.85 22.55
CA ASP A 41 10.87 -13.61 22.82
C ASP A 41 10.70 -12.79 21.54
N HIS A 42 11.76 -12.64 20.74
CA HIS A 42 11.67 -11.97 19.44
C HIS A 42 10.71 -12.67 18.49
N LEU A 43 10.78 -14.00 18.37
CA LEU A 43 9.86 -14.77 17.53
C LEU A 43 8.41 -14.68 18.02
N LYS A 44 8.18 -14.61 19.33
CA LYS A 44 6.86 -14.39 19.91
C LYS A 44 6.31 -13.01 19.53
N THR A 45 7.11 -11.96 19.67
CA THR A 45 6.72 -10.60 19.29
C THR A 45 6.52 -10.44 17.78
N LEU A 46 7.39 -11.03 16.96
CA LEU A 46 7.27 -10.98 15.50
C LEU A 46 6.09 -11.84 15.01
N GLY A 47 5.80 -12.94 15.69
CA GLY A 47 4.64 -13.79 15.44
C GLY A 47 3.32 -13.09 15.76
N SER A 48 3.22 -12.36 16.88
CA SER A 48 2.01 -11.58 17.21
C SER A 48 1.77 -10.44 16.21
N ARG A 49 2.81 -10.00 15.50
CA ARG A 49 2.74 -9.01 14.41
C ARG A 49 2.53 -9.64 13.03
N ALA A 50 2.31 -10.96 12.97
CA ALA A 50 2.16 -11.73 11.73
C ALA A 50 3.35 -11.57 10.75
N LEU A 51 4.55 -11.28 11.24
CA LEU A 51 5.78 -11.17 10.42
C LEU A 51 6.50 -12.53 10.27
N VAL A 52 6.32 -13.40 11.25
CA VAL A 52 6.89 -14.75 11.27
C VAL A 52 5.79 -15.74 11.59
N ARG A 53 5.83 -16.93 10.99
CA ARG A 53 4.94 -18.05 11.33
C ARG A 53 5.75 -19.32 11.58
N ARG A 54 5.14 -20.27 12.30
CA ARG A 54 5.68 -21.64 12.42
C ARG A 54 5.49 -22.35 11.08
N ASP A 55 6.50 -23.10 10.65
CA ASP A 55 6.55 -23.83 9.37
C ASP A 55 6.79 -25.34 9.58
N GLY A 56 6.11 -25.89 10.59
CA GLY A 56 6.25 -27.29 10.98
C GLY A 56 7.39 -27.55 11.96
N VAL A 57 7.85 -28.81 11.97
CA VAL A 57 8.90 -29.29 12.86
C VAL A 57 9.95 -30.08 12.08
N VAL A 58 11.21 -30.00 12.50
CA VAL A 58 12.32 -30.75 11.92
C VAL A 58 12.95 -31.64 12.99
N ARG A 59 13.34 -32.86 12.61
CA ARG A 59 14.14 -33.77 13.44
C ARG A 59 15.58 -33.78 12.93
N SER A 60 16.52 -33.35 13.76
CA SER A 60 17.95 -33.28 13.42
C SER A 60 18.82 -34.23 14.26
N GLY A 61 18.22 -35.31 14.81
CA GLY A 61 18.90 -36.29 15.66
C GLY A 61 17.96 -36.94 16.68
N PRO A 62 18.47 -37.79 17.59
CA PRO A 62 17.70 -38.32 18.71
C PRO A 62 17.33 -37.18 19.67
N GLY A 63 16.03 -36.90 19.81
CA GLY A 63 15.52 -35.81 20.65
C GLY A 63 14.12 -35.32 20.24
N ARG A 64 13.63 -34.28 20.93
CA ARG A 64 12.35 -33.65 20.62
C ARG A 64 12.44 -32.90 19.27
N PRO A 65 11.48 -33.05 18.35
CA PRO A 65 11.43 -32.28 17.12
C PRO A 65 11.48 -30.76 17.39
N GLU A 66 12.25 -30.03 16.61
CA GLU A 66 12.38 -28.58 16.72
C GLU A 66 11.36 -27.88 15.85
N VAL A 67 10.67 -26.88 16.41
CA VAL A 67 9.79 -26.00 15.63
C VAL A 67 10.65 -25.09 14.74
N VAL A 68 10.33 -25.06 13.46
CA VAL A 68 10.94 -24.13 12.50
C VAL A 68 10.01 -22.96 12.23
N TYR A 69 10.62 -21.82 11.93
CA TYR A 69 9.95 -20.56 11.68
C TYR A 69 10.31 -20.05 10.29
N THR A 70 9.37 -19.39 9.62
CA THR A 70 9.57 -18.74 8.32
C THR A 70 8.87 -17.39 8.28
N LEU A 71 9.30 -16.54 7.34
CA LEU A 71 8.69 -15.23 7.13
C LEU A 71 7.30 -15.36 6.50
N THR A 72 6.43 -14.41 6.83
CA THR A 72 5.14 -14.25 6.16
C THR A 72 5.26 -13.27 4.99
N GLY A 73 4.24 -13.24 4.13
CA GLY A 73 4.15 -12.21 3.09
C GLY A 73 4.12 -10.78 3.65
N ALA A 74 3.65 -10.58 4.89
CA ALA A 74 3.67 -9.27 5.53
C ALA A 74 5.11 -8.81 5.87
N ALA A 75 6.00 -9.75 6.23
CA ALA A 75 7.41 -9.42 6.46
C ALA A 75 8.16 -9.08 5.18
N GLU A 76 7.69 -9.56 4.02
CA GLU A 76 8.30 -9.23 2.73
C GLU A 76 8.29 -7.72 2.43
N ALA A 77 7.36 -6.96 3.02
CA ALA A 77 7.30 -5.51 2.87
C ALA A 77 8.43 -4.78 3.63
N LEU A 78 9.15 -5.46 4.52
CA LEU A 78 10.25 -4.89 5.30
C LEU A 78 11.60 -4.96 4.58
N PHE A 79 11.73 -5.76 3.53
CA PHE A 79 12.98 -5.90 2.79
C PHE A 79 13.09 -4.85 1.70
N PRO A 80 14.32 -4.50 1.26
CA PRO A 80 14.51 -3.54 0.17
C PRO A 80 13.74 -3.98 -1.07
N ARG A 81 12.99 -3.05 -1.65
CA ARG A 81 12.32 -3.26 -2.93
C ARG A 81 12.54 -2.09 -3.87
N ARG A 82 12.41 -2.35 -5.17
CA ARG A 82 12.74 -1.39 -6.25
C ARG A 82 11.59 -1.20 -7.24
N GLU A 83 10.39 -1.69 -6.94
CA GLU A 83 9.25 -1.61 -7.87
C GLU A 83 8.92 -0.16 -8.22
N GLY A 84 8.94 0.76 -7.25
CA GLY A 84 8.71 2.19 -7.50
C GLY A 84 9.73 2.80 -8.46
N GLU A 85 11.02 2.55 -8.21
CA GLU A 85 12.12 2.98 -9.08
C GLU A 85 12.01 2.42 -10.49
N ILE A 86 11.74 1.10 -10.60
CA ILE A 86 11.58 0.40 -11.88
C ILE A 86 10.35 0.91 -12.63
N LEU A 87 9.22 1.14 -11.94
CA LEU A 87 7.99 1.64 -12.54
C LEU A 87 8.17 3.05 -13.09
N ARG A 88 8.87 3.93 -12.35
CA ARG A 88 9.28 5.25 -12.83
C ARG A 88 10.15 5.15 -14.08
N ALA A 89 11.17 4.30 -14.06
CA ALA A 89 12.06 4.09 -15.20
C ALA A 89 11.33 3.55 -16.43
N LEU A 90 10.41 2.59 -16.22
CA LEU A 90 9.58 2.00 -17.27
C LEU A 90 8.63 3.05 -17.88
N GLY A 91 7.91 3.81 -17.06
CA GLY A 91 7.02 4.87 -17.52
C GLY A 91 7.78 5.92 -18.33
N GLY A 92 8.93 6.39 -17.82
CA GLY A 92 9.80 7.32 -18.54
C GLY A 92 10.36 6.74 -19.85
N TYR A 93 10.69 5.45 -19.88
CA TYR A 93 11.13 4.77 -21.10
C TYR A 93 10.02 4.71 -22.16
N LEU A 94 8.80 4.33 -21.77
CA LEU A 94 7.64 4.25 -22.68
C LEU A 94 7.32 5.61 -23.29
N LEU A 95 7.33 6.68 -22.49
CA LEU A 95 7.13 8.04 -22.99
C LEU A 95 8.19 8.45 -24.02
N LYS A 96 9.47 8.21 -23.72
CA LYS A 96 10.58 8.51 -24.64
C LYS A 96 10.49 7.75 -25.97
N ARG A 97 9.83 6.60 -25.98
CA ARG A 97 9.59 5.78 -27.18
C ARG A 97 8.28 6.12 -27.91
N GLY A 98 7.51 7.09 -27.44
CA GLY A 98 6.23 7.48 -28.06
C GLY A 98 5.07 6.54 -27.73
N HIS A 99 5.19 5.68 -26.72
CA HIS A 99 4.13 4.76 -26.29
C HIS A 99 3.19 5.37 -25.24
N GLU A 100 2.95 6.67 -25.32
CA GLU A 100 2.09 7.38 -24.37
C GLU A 100 0.66 6.82 -24.37
N ARG A 101 0.10 6.58 -25.56
CA ARG A 101 -1.25 6.03 -25.73
C ARG A 101 -1.39 4.67 -25.06
N MET A 102 -0.42 3.78 -25.23
CA MET A 102 -0.44 2.46 -24.58
C MET A 102 -0.48 2.58 -23.05
N LEU A 103 0.27 3.54 -22.49
CA LEU A 103 0.26 3.77 -21.04
C LEU A 103 -1.08 4.33 -20.57
N ARG A 104 -1.69 5.22 -21.36
CA ARG A 104 -3.02 5.77 -21.10
C ARG A 104 -4.09 4.69 -21.12
N ASP A 105 -4.13 3.90 -22.20
CA ASP A 105 -5.08 2.79 -22.38
C ASP A 105 -4.97 1.78 -21.22
N PHE A 106 -3.74 1.49 -20.76
CA PHE A 106 -3.53 0.63 -19.59
C PHE A 106 -4.16 1.21 -18.31
N PHE A 107 -3.97 2.49 -18.01
CA PHE A 107 -4.53 3.09 -16.80
C PHE A 107 -6.05 3.29 -16.87
N GLU A 108 -6.59 3.55 -18.05
CA GLU A 108 -8.03 3.57 -18.29
C GLU A 108 -8.63 2.18 -18.04
N GLN A 109 -8.06 1.13 -18.63
CA GLN A 109 -8.49 -0.25 -18.40
C GLN A 109 -8.35 -0.66 -16.92
N TYR A 110 -7.24 -0.29 -16.28
CA TYR A 110 -7.00 -0.60 -14.86
C TYR A 110 -8.09 0.01 -13.95
N VAL A 111 -8.57 1.21 -14.27
CA VAL A 111 -9.71 1.82 -13.57
C VAL A 111 -11.02 1.13 -13.96
N ASP A 112 -11.24 0.86 -15.24
CA ASP A 112 -12.48 0.26 -15.77
C ASP A 112 -12.83 -1.08 -15.09
N GLU A 113 -11.83 -1.92 -14.84
CA GLU A 113 -11.99 -3.21 -14.15
C GLU A 113 -12.64 -3.06 -12.75
N ARG A 114 -12.54 -1.88 -12.13
CA ARG A 114 -13.07 -1.56 -10.80
C ARG A 114 -14.31 -0.68 -10.86
N ARG A 115 -14.61 -0.10 -12.03
CA ARG A 115 -15.60 0.96 -12.23
C ARG A 115 -16.99 0.55 -11.79
N ASN A 116 -17.51 -0.57 -12.30
CA ASN A 116 -18.89 -1.00 -12.03
C ASN A 116 -19.14 -1.28 -10.55
N ALA A 117 -18.22 -1.99 -9.89
CA ALA A 117 -18.33 -2.30 -8.47
C ALA A 117 -18.26 -1.04 -7.60
N ALA A 118 -17.41 -0.08 -7.97
CA ALA A 118 -17.28 1.19 -7.25
C ALA A 118 -18.51 2.09 -7.44
N LEU A 119 -19.03 2.21 -8.67
CA LEU A 119 -20.24 3.00 -8.97
C LEU A 119 -21.47 2.45 -8.23
N ALA A 120 -21.63 1.13 -8.17
CA ALA A 120 -22.73 0.51 -7.43
C ALA A 120 -22.74 0.88 -5.93
N ARG A 121 -21.56 1.05 -5.32
CA ARG A 121 -21.43 1.45 -3.90
C ARG A 121 -21.89 2.88 -3.63
N VAL A 122 -21.71 3.78 -4.60
CA VAL A 122 -22.04 5.20 -4.43
C VAL A 122 -23.40 5.60 -5.01
N ALA A 123 -24.03 4.73 -5.82
CA ALA A 123 -25.25 5.05 -6.57
C ALA A 123 -26.43 5.57 -5.74
N HIS A 124 -26.52 5.19 -4.46
CA HIS A 124 -27.60 5.56 -3.54
C HIS A 124 -27.17 6.60 -2.51
N LEU A 125 -25.95 7.14 -2.63
CA LEU A 125 -25.35 8.06 -1.68
C LEU A 125 -25.21 9.45 -2.31
N GLU A 126 -25.46 10.47 -1.48
CA GLU A 126 -25.36 11.87 -1.87
C GLU A 126 -24.51 12.67 -0.87
N GLY A 127 -24.06 13.85 -1.31
CA GLY A 127 -23.31 14.81 -0.50
C GLY A 127 -22.12 14.19 0.26
N THR A 128 -21.97 14.54 1.55
CA THR A 128 -20.86 14.06 2.38
C THR A 128 -20.84 12.54 2.56
N ALA A 129 -21.99 11.86 2.53
CA ALA A 129 -22.03 10.40 2.63
C ALA A 129 -21.39 9.75 1.40
N ARG A 130 -21.67 10.28 0.21
CA ARG A 130 -21.04 9.86 -1.04
C ARG A 130 -19.53 10.06 -0.99
N VAL A 131 -19.06 11.25 -0.59
CA VAL A 131 -17.62 11.56 -0.49
C VAL A 131 -16.89 10.62 0.48
N LYS A 132 -17.53 10.26 1.60
CA LYS A 132 -16.96 9.29 2.56
C LYS A 132 -16.84 7.89 1.97
N GLU A 133 -17.79 7.46 1.14
CA GLU A 133 -17.69 6.15 0.47
C GLU A 133 -16.65 6.16 -0.66
N VAL A 134 -16.55 7.27 -1.41
CA VAL A 134 -15.44 7.49 -2.36
C VAL A 134 -14.10 7.44 -1.64
N ALA A 135 -13.97 8.06 -0.47
CA ALA A 135 -12.77 7.94 0.35
C ALA A 135 -12.48 6.48 0.75
N ARG A 136 -13.48 5.68 1.10
CA ARG A 136 -13.27 4.23 1.36
C ARG A 136 -12.72 3.51 0.13
N ILE A 137 -13.34 3.71 -1.04
CA ILE A 137 -12.89 3.12 -2.31
C ILE A 137 -11.42 3.48 -2.57
N PHE A 138 -11.06 4.76 -2.44
CA PHE A 138 -9.68 5.20 -2.65
C PHE A 138 -8.71 4.63 -1.60
N SER A 139 -9.15 4.43 -0.35
CA SER A 139 -8.34 3.75 0.65
C SER A 139 -8.04 2.29 0.27
N GLU A 140 -8.98 1.60 -0.36
CA GLU A 140 -8.79 0.23 -0.87
C GLU A 140 -7.83 0.18 -2.06
N LEU A 141 -7.78 1.26 -2.85
CA LEU A 141 -6.80 1.45 -3.93
C LEU A 141 -5.40 1.84 -3.42
N GLY A 142 -5.22 1.96 -2.11
CA GLY A 142 -3.94 2.26 -1.48
C GLY A 142 -3.66 3.74 -1.29
N PHE A 143 -4.66 4.62 -1.42
CA PHE A 143 -4.52 6.02 -1.00
C PHE A 143 -4.74 6.18 0.52
N MET A 144 -4.46 7.37 1.05
CA MET A 144 -4.79 7.75 2.43
C MET A 144 -5.73 8.98 2.44
N PRO A 145 -7.03 8.78 2.18
CA PRO A 145 -7.97 9.88 2.07
C PRO A 145 -8.37 10.44 3.44
N VAL A 146 -8.58 11.75 3.48
CA VAL A 146 -9.18 12.49 4.60
C VAL A 146 -10.33 13.32 4.03
N VAL A 147 -11.50 13.24 4.67
CA VAL A 147 -12.68 14.03 4.29
C VAL A 147 -12.86 15.15 5.30
N GLU A 148 -12.86 16.38 4.83
CA GLU A 148 -13.03 17.59 5.62
C GLU A 148 -14.30 18.30 5.12
N SER A 149 -15.25 18.58 6.01
CA SER A 149 -16.47 19.32 5.68
C SER A 149 -16.39 20.71 6.30
N ALA A 150 -16.51 21.76 5.47
CA ALA A 150 -16.52 23.15 5.90
C ALA A 150 -17.69 23.87 5.24
N GLY A 151 -18.78 24.08 5.99
CA GLY A 151 -20.03 24.61 5.46
C GLY A 151 -20.56 23.73 4.32
N ASP A 152 -20.86 24.35 3.17
CA ASP A 152 -21.39 23.67 1.99
C ASP A 152 -20.30 23.04 1.12
N THR A 153 -19.01 23.15 1.47
CA THR A 153 -17.92 22.54 0.70
C THR A 153 -17.42 21.27 1.40
N THR A 154 -17.36 20.17 0.66
CA THR A 154 -16.70 18.95 1.12
C THR A 154 -15.38 18.78 0.37
N ARG A 155 -14.29 18.67 1.13
CA ARG A 155 -12.93 18.49 0.62
C ARG A 155 -12.47 17.06 0.84
N LEU A 156 -11.95 16.44 -0.21
CA LEU A 156 -11.31 15.13 -0.20
C LEU A 156 -9.80 15.30 -0.42
N ARG A 157 -9.00 14.98 0.59
CA ARG A 157 -7.55 15.07 0.54
C ARG A 157 -6.92 13.69 0.52
N LEU A 158 -6.19 13.37 -0.54
CA LEU A 158 -5.45 12.12 -0.72
C LEU A 158 -4.00 12.30 -0.23
N CYS A 159 -3.74 11.90 1.01
CA CYS A 159 -2.46 12.15 1.72
C CYS A 159 -1.32 11.22 1.28
N HIS A 160 -1.62 10.19 0.49
CA HIS A 160 -0.64 9.25 -0.04
C HIS A 160 -1.07 8.84 -1.44
N CYS A 161 -0.12 8.84 -2.38
CA CYS A 161 -0.30 8.31 -3.72
C CYS A 161 0.40 6.94 -3.81
N PRO A 162 -0.32 5.84 -4.13
CA PRO A 162 0.28 4.52 -4.28
C PRO A 162 1.21 4.43 -5.50
N LEU A 163 1.13 5.40 -6.42
CA LEU A 163 1.96 5.49 -7.63
C LEU A 163 2.98 6.64 -7.55
N ARG A 164 3.36 7.07 -6.34
CA ARG A 164 4.21 8.26 -6.11
C ARG A 164 5.46 8.31 -6.99
N ASP A 165 6.19 7.20 -7.11
CA ASP A 165 7.39 7.17 -7.96
C ASP A 165 7.09 7.34 -9.46
N LEU A 166 5.98 6.77 -9.95
CA LEU A 166 5.59 6.85 -11.36
C LEU A 166 5.09 8.24 -11.73
N VAL A 167 4.34 8.91 -10.85
CA VAL A 167 3.75 10.23 -11.15
C VAL A 167 4.80 11.32 -11.30
N HIS A 168 6.02 11.09 -10.82
CA HIS A 168 7.18 11.95 -11.10
C HIS A 168 7.68 11.84 -12.55
N ALA A 169 7.39 10.74 -13.27
CA ALA A 169 7.74 10.57 -14.67
C ALA A 169 6.57 10.91 -15.62
N THR A 170 5.31 10.75 -15.19
CA THR A 170 4.14 10.95 -16.05
C THR A 170 2.89 11.31 -15.26
N LYS A 171 2.05 12.21 -15.80
CA LYS A 171 0.76 12.60 -15.19
C LYS A 171 -0.43 11.72 -15.64
N ILE A 172 -0.19 10.70 -16.47
CA ILE A 172 -1.24 9.83 -17.02
C ILE A 172 -2.07 9.11 -15.93
N PRO A 173 -1.47 8.49 -14.90
CA PRO A 173 -2.25 7.84 -13.84
C PRO A 173 -3.16 8.84 -13.11
N CYS A 174 -2.69 10.07 -12.90
CA CYS A 174 -3.46 11.14 -12.26
C CYS A 174 -4.65 11.62 -13.11
N GLY A 175 -4.58 11.44 -14.44
CA GLY A 175 -5.70 11.71 -15.34
C GLY A 175 -6.80 10.65 -15.21
N ALA A 176 -6.41 9.37 -15.25
CA ALA A 176 -7.34 8.26 -15.03
C ALA A 176 -7.99 8.32 -13.63
N GLU A 177 -7.19 8.64 -12.60
CA GLU A 177 -7.67 8.88 -11.23
C GLU A 177 -8.72 10.00 -11.18
N MET A 178 -8.46 11.13 -11.86
CA MET A 178 -9.39 12.26 -11.89
C MET A 178 -10.71 11.92 -12.58
N ALA A 179 -10.64 11.21 -13.70
CA ALA A 179 -11.82 10.76 -14.42
C ALA A 179 -12.67 9.84 -13.53
N PHE A 180 -12.02 8.86 -12.90
CA PHE A 180 -12.69 7.94 -11.98
C PHE A 180 -13.31 8.65 -10.78
N LEU A 181 -12.56 9.57 -10.17
CA LEU A 181 -13.04 10.36 -9.05
C LEU A 181 -14.27 11.18 -9.43
N SER A 182 -14.25 11.79 -10.62
CA SER A 182 -15.35 12.62 -11.13
C SER A 182 -16.62 11.80 -11.31
N GLU A 183 -16.51 10.62 -11.88
CA GLU A 183 -17.65 9.71 -12.05
C GLU A 183 -18.21 9.21 -10.72
N LEU A 184 -17.33 8.86 -9.78
CA LEU A 184 -17.75 8.43 -8.45
C LEU A 184 -18.44 9.56 -7.68
N LEU A 185 -18.02 10.81 -7.85
CA LEU A 185 -18.65 11.96 -7.23
C LEU A 185 -19.90 12.46 -7.96
N GLY A 186 -20.08 12.08 -9.24
CA GLY A 186 -21.16 12.56 -10.10
C GLY A 186 -20.91 13.94 -10.73
N ASP A 187 -19.80 14.59 -10.37
CA ASP A 187 -19.33 15.85 -10.93
C ASP A 187 -17.80 15.91 -10.88
N ARG A 188 -17.18 16.77 -11.68
CA ARG A 188 -15.73 16.95 -11.73
C ARG A 188 -15.29 17.88 -10.59
N PRO A 189 -14.63 17.39 -9.52
CA PRO A 189 -14.21 18.25 -8.43
C PRO A 189 -13.10 19.21 -8.87
N ALA A 190 -12.95 20.34 -8.17
CA ALA A 190 -11.84 21.25 -8.37
C ALA A 190 -10.60 20.69 -7.67
N ARG A 191 -9.48 20.53 -8.40
CA ARG A 191 -8.20 20.14 -7.79
C ARG A 191 -7.47 21.39 -7.29
N VAL A 192 -7.31 21.50 -5.98
CA VAL A 192 -6.68 22.67 -5.32
C VAL A 192 -5.24 22.42 -4.89
N HIS A 193 -4.87 21.15 -4.64
CA HIS A 193 -3.48 20.75 -4.42
C HIS A 193 -3.15 19.55 -5.29
N TYR A 194 -1.91 19.48 -5.77
CA TYR A 194 -1.46 18.44 -6.68
C TYR A 194 -0.02 18.00 -6.38
N LEU A 195 0.11 16.76 -5.92
CA LEU A 195 1.39 16.19 -5.49
C LEU A 195 2.50 16.25 -6.58
N PRO A 196 2.23 16.00 -7.87
CA PRO A 196 3.22 16.15 -8.93
C PRO A 196 3.72 17.59 -9.14
N ASP A 197 3.00 18.61 -8.68
CA ASP A 197 3.43 20.01 -8.74
C ASP A 197 4.18 20.45 -7.47
N GLY A 198 4.45 19.52 -6.53
CA GLY A 198 5.26 19.75 -5.34
C GLY A 198 4.48 19.84 -4.03
N ASP A 199 3.14 19.76 -4.08
CA ASP A 199 2.32 19.74 -2.88
C ASP A 199 2.49 18.45 -2.07
N MET A 200 2.14 18.51 -0.78
CA MET A 200 2.22 17.35 0.12
C MET A 200 1.14 16.29 -0.14
N SER A 201 0.04 16.65 -0.82
CA SER A 201 -1.10 15.78 -1.10
C SER A 201 -1.90 16.27 -2.29
N CYS A 202 -2.67 15.39 -2.93
CA CYS A 202 -3.70 15.82 -3.87
C CYS A 202 -4.97 16.17 -3.11
N THR A 203 -5.55 17.34 -3.36
CA THR A 203 -6.77 17.78 -2.67
C THR A 203 -7.81 18.20 -3.68
N TYR A 204 -9.04 17.73 -3.46
CA TYR A 204 -10.18 17.92 -4.33
C TYR A 204 -11.32 18.55 -3.55
N GLU A 205 -11.91 19.60 -4.10
CA GLU A 205 -13.11 20.24 -3.56
C GLU A 205 -14.30 19.83 -4.43
N ALA A 206 -15.23 19.09 -3.82
CA ALA A 206 -16.51 18.79 -4.44
C ALA A 206 -17.49 19.90 -4.05
N ALA A 207 -18.22 20.44 -5.04
CA ALA A 207 -19.37 21.28 -4.74
C ALA A 207 -20.31 20.47 -3.84
N GLY A 208 -20.64 20.98 -2.66
CA GLY A 208 -21.69 20.34 -1.87
C GLY A 208 -22.97 20.33 -2.70
N ALA A 209 -23.69 19.22 -2.65
CA ALA A 209 -25.07 19.17 -3.08
C ALA A 209 -25.90 20.09 -2.18
N GLY A 210 -25.77 21.40 -2.35
CA GLY A 210 -26.71 22.39 -1.87
C GLY A 210 -27.97 22.20 -2.69
N GLY A 211 -28.92 21.46 -2.13
CA GLY A 211 -30.20 21.20 -2.78
C GLY A 211 -30.87 22.50 -3.18
N CYS A 212 -31.31 22.55 -4.44
CA CYS A 212 -32.47 23.34 -4.82
C CYS A 212 -33.73 22.73 -4.21
#